data_AF-A0A2N1W6M9-F1
#
_entry.id   AF-A0A2N1W6M9-F1
#
_cell.length_a   1.000
_cell.length_b   1.000
_cell.length_c   1.000
_cell.angle_alpha   90.00
_cell.angle_beta   90.00
_cell.angle_gamma   90.00
#
_symmetry.space_group_name_H-M   'P 1'
#
loop_
_entity.id
_entity.type
_entity.pdbx_description
1 polymer ?
#
loop_
_entity_poly.entity_id
_entity_poly.type
_entity_poly.pdbx_seq_one_letter_code
_entity_poly.pdbx_strand_id
1 'polypeptide(L)'
;MQNKNLVVGFAIAVIVFSCVMTALADEAKYGHIFFHLFIIAAGIFAVYLQAKNAVITLMIAASAVWAIGLFGGLEDVAPLMAETAVIILFAVIMGLKEAAFKTEKLKLVNVLTYKKEQLAITHKEALAMEKENTHITEEIKKYRKNLTGN
;
A
#
# COMPACT_ATOMS: atom_id res chain seq x y z
N MET A 1 8.96 11.55 1.63
CA MET A 1 7.56 11.08 1.74
C MET A 1 6.68 12.29 1.99
N GLN A 2 6.01 12.82 0.96
CA GLN A 2 5.00 13.85 1.17
C GLN A 2 3.93 13.33 2.13
N ASN A 3 3.48 14.19 3.04
CA ASN A 3 2.67 13.83 4.19
C ASN A 3 1.35 13.17 3.74
N LYS A 4 1.32 11.83 3.72
CA LYS A 4 0.22 11.01 3.17
C LYS A 4 -1.13 11.40 3.80
N ASN A 5 -1.11 11.84 5.06
CA ASN A 5 -2.29 12.33 5.78
C ASN A 5 -2.85 13.63 5.19
N LEU A 6 -1.99 14.54 4.76
CA LEU A 6 -2.38 15.82 4.16
C LEU A 6 -3.02 15.61 2.78
N VAL A 7 -2.45 14.66 2.02
CA VAL A 7 -2.97 14.27 0.70
C VAL A 7 -4.32 13.56 0.80
N VAL A 8 -4.48 12.67 1.79
CA VAL A 8 -5.78 12.03 2.09
C VAL A 8 -6.80 13.06 2.56
N GLY A 9 -6.41 14.00 3.43
CA GLY A 9 -7.28 15.08 3.89
C GLY A 9 -7.76 15.97 2.74
N PHE A 10 -6.87 16.33 1.82
CA PHE A 10 -7.23 17.08 0.61
C PHE A 10 -8.21 16.30 -0.27
N ALA A 11 -7.96 15.01 -0.51
CA ALA A 11 -8.87 14.16 -1.28
C ALA A 11 -10.27 14.09 -0.65
N ILE A 12 -10.36 13.96 0.68
CA ILE A 12 -11.64 13.98 1.40
C ILE A 12 -12.34 15.33 1.25
N ALA A 13 -11.61 16.44 1.37
CA ALA A 13 -12.18 17.77 1.19
C ALA A 13 -12.76 17.98 -0.22
N VAL A 14 -12.07 17.50 -1.25
CA VAL A 14 -12.56 17.52 -2.64
C VAL A 14 -13.84 16.70 -2.80
N ILE A 15 -13.92 15.52 -2.18
CA ILE A 15 -15.11 14.66 -2.22
C ILE A 15 -16.31 15.37 -1.57
N VAL A 16 -16.13 15.91 -0.37
CA VAL A 16 -17.19 16.65 0.35
C VAL A 16 -17.64 17.87 -0.44
N PHE A 17 -16.71 18.63 -1.00
CA PHE A 17 -17.01 19.78 -1.85
C PHE A 17 -17.84 19.36 -3.07
N SER A 18 -17.51 18.23 -3.70
CA SER A 18 -18.22 17.72 -4.86
C SER A 18 -19.66 17.32 -4.52
N CYS A 19 -19.88 16.64 -3.39
CA CYS A 19 -21.23 16.33 -2.91
C CYS A 19 -22.08 17.59 -2.69
N VAL A 20 -21.50 18.62 -2.06
CA VAL A 20 -22.20 19.89 -1.79
C VAL A 20 -22.51 20.63 -3.08
N MET A 21 -21.56 20.70 -4.01
CA MET A 21 -21.77 21.37 -5.30
C MET A 21 -22.83 20.66 -6.15
N THR A 22 -22.86 19.33 -6.15
CA THR A 22 -23.93 18.56 -6.83
C THR A 22 -25.30 18.83 -6.22
N ALA A 23 -25.41 19.00 -4.91
CA ALA A 23 -26.68 19.31 -4.25
C ALA A 23 -27.14 20.77 -4.46
N LEU A 24 -26.24 21.70 -4.80
CA LEU A 24 -26.54 23.12 -4.98
C LEU A 24 -26.62 23.57 -6.44
N ALA A 25 -26.08 22.78 -7.38
CA ALA A 25 -26.09 23.11 -8.79
C ALA A 25 -27.46 22.84 -9.44
N ASP A 26 -27.81 23.69 -10.41
CA ASP A 26 -29.01 23.51 -11.23
C ASP A 26 -28.85 22.25 -12.11
N GLU A 27 -29.50 21.15 -11.69
CA GLU A 27 -29.38 19.82 -12.28
C GLU A 27 -29.78 19.83 -13.76
N ALA A 28 -30.78 20.65 -14.13
CA ALA A 28 -31.24 20.81 -15.51
C ALA A 28 -30.17 21.42 -16.45
N LYS A 29 -29.15 22.09 -15.90
CA LYS A 29 -28.16 22.85 -16.67
C LYS A 29 -26.76 22.24 -16.62
N TYR A 30 -26.39 21.60 -15.50
CA TYR A 30 -25.05 21.05 -15.28
C TYR A 30 -25.04 19.56 -14.94
N GLY A 31 -26.21 18.93 -14.70
CA GLY A 31 -26.32 17.54 -14.30
C GLY A 31 -25.37 17.17 -13.14
N HIS A 32 -24.89 15.93 -13.15
CA HIS A 32 -23.97 15.40 -12.13
C HIS A 32 -22.49 15.66 -12.44
N ILE A 33 -22.16 16.64 -13.29
CA ILE A 33 -20.82 16.76 -13.87
C ILE A 33 -19.73 17.03 -12.84
N PHE A 34 -20.05 17.74 -11.76
CA PHE A 34 -19.14 17.98 -10.64
C PHE A 34 -18.90 16.71 -9.83
N PHE A 35 -19.90 15.85 -9.68
CA PHE A 35 -19.73 14.54 -9.08
C PHE A 35 -18.83 13.66 -9.96
N HIS A 36 -19.09 13.61 -11.27
CA HIS A 36 -18.31 12.83 -12.23
C HIS A 36 -16.82 13.22 -12.30
N LEU A 37 -16.53 14.50 -12.48
CA LEU A 37 -15.15 14.99 -12.69
C LEU A 37 -14.27 14.77 -11.46
N PHE A 38 -14.80 15.02 -10.28
CA PHE A 38 -14.01 15.01 -9.05
C PHE A 38 -13.93 13.62 -8.40
N ILE A 39 -14.96 12.77 -8.49
CA ILE A 39 -14.90 11.41 -7.94
C ILE A 39 -13.97 10.50 -8.73
N ILE A 40 -13.99 10.58 -10.06
CA ILE A 40 -13.11 9.75 -10.89
C ILE A 40 -11.65 10.13 -10.63
N ALA A 41 -11.34 11.43 -10.60
CA ALA A 41 -9.99 11.91 -10.29
C ALA A 41 -9.56 11.52 -8.87
N ALA A 42 -10.42 11.70 -7.87
CA ALA A 42 -10.14 11.30 -6.49
C ALA A 42 -9.97 9.79 -6.34
N GLY A 43 -10.75 8.99 -7.06
CA GLY A 43 -10.70 7.53 -7.07
C GLY A 43 -9.41 6.99 -7.69
N ILE A 44 -9.03 7.48 -8.87
CA ILE A 44 -7.76 7.13 -9.53
C ILE A 44 -6.58 7.47 -8.60
N PHE A 45 -6.60 8.65 -8.00
CA PHE A 45 -5.54 9.11 -7.11
C PHE A 45 -5.48 8.31 -5.80
N ALA A 46 -6.63 7.95 -5.23
CA ALA A 46 -6.72 7.09 -4.05
C ALA A 46 -6.18 5.67 -4.32
N VAL A 47 -6.48 5.10 -5.49
CA VAL A 47 -5.93 3.80 -5.94
C VAL A 47 -4.42 3.87 -6.17
N TYR A 48 -3.93 4.97 -6.76
CA TYR A 48 -2.49 5.18 -6.95
C TYR A 48 -1.73 5.24 -5.62
N LEU A 49 -2.26 5.99 -4.64
CA LEU A 49 -1.65 6.14 -3.32
C LEU A 49 -1.90 4.98 -2.35
N GLN A 50 -2.68 3.97 -2.78
CA GLN A 50 -3.15 2.88 -1.93
C GLN A 50 -3.82 3.40 -0.64
N ALA A 51 -4.66 4.43 -0.79
CA ALA A 51 -5.35 5.10 0.31
C ALA A 51 -6.74 4.50 0.53
N LYS A 52 -6.82 3.33 1.20
CA LYS A 52 -8.09 2.60 1.41
C LYS A 52 -9.20 3.45 2.02
N ASN A 53 -8.84 4.31 2.97
CA ASN A 53 -9.80 5.13 3.67
C ASN A 53 -10.49 6.12 2.71
N ALA A 54 -9.77 6.65 1.72
CA ALA A 54 -10.35 7.57 0.73
C ALA A 54 -11.33 6.86 -0.21
N VAL A 55 -11.05 5.61 -0.61
CA VAL A 55 -11.99 4.80 -1.41
C VAL A 55 -13.24 4.42 -0.60
N ILE A 56 -13.08 4.08 0.67
CA ILE A 56 -14.23 3.83 1.56
C ILE A 56 -15.09 5.09 1.71
N THR A 57 -14.46 6.26 1.89
CA THR A 57 -15.18 7.54 1.96
C THR A 57 -15.90 7.86 0.64
N LEU A 58 -15.30 7.57 -0.52
CA LEU A 58 -15.98 7.68 -1.82
C LEU A 58 -17.22 6.80 -1.91
N MET A 59 -17.14 5.55 -1.43
CA MET A 59 -18.30 4.66 -1.41
C MET A 59 -19.43 5.19 -0.53
N ILE A 60 -19.10 5.68 0.68
CA ILE A 60 -20.09 6.27 1.59
C ILE A 60 -20.72 7.52 0.97
N ALA A 61 -19.91 8.38 0.35
CA ALA A 61 -20.38 9.59 -0.33
C ALA A 61 -21.33 9.25 -1.49
N ALA A 62 -21.01 8.24 -2.30
CA ALA A 62 -21.89 7.76 -3.36
C ALA A 62 -23.21 7.19 -2.81
N SER A 63 -23.18 6.45 -1.70
CA SER A 63 -24.40 5.99 -1.02
C SER A 63 -25.27 7.16 -0.52
N ALA A 64 -24.66 8.25 -0.07
CA ALA A 64 -25.40 9.44 0.35
C ALA A 64 -26.10 10.14 -0.83
N VAL A 65 -25.45 10.25 -1.99
CA VAL A 65 -26.07 10.82 -3.20
C VAL A 65 -27.19 9.93 -3.72
N TRP A 66 -27.04 8.61 -3.66
CA TRP A 66 -28.12 7.66 -3.95
C TRP A 66 -29.33 7.83 -3.03
N ALA A 67 -29.10 8.07 -1.74
CA ALA A 67 -30.19 8.33 -0.81
C ALA A 67 -30.96 9.59 -1.21
N ILE A 68 -30.27 10.68 -1.57
CA ILE A 68 -30.91 11.92 -2.05
C ILE A 68 -31.75 11.66 -3.32
N GLY A 69 -31.23 10.87 -4.27
CA GLY A 69 -31.98 10.48 -5.46
C GLY A 69 -33.24 9.65 -5.17
N LEU A 70 -33.16 8.69 -4.24
CA LEU A 70 -34.31 7.86 -3.84
C LEU A 70 -35.42 8.65 -3.15
N PHE A 71 -35.09 9.74 -2.46
CA PHE A 71 -36.07 10.65 -1.86
C PHE A 71 -36.64 11.69 -2.85
N GLY A 72 -36.33 11.56 -4.15
CA GLY A 72 -36.83 12.46 -5.19
C GLY A 72 -36.12 13.82 -5.22
N GLY A 73 -34.96 13.94 -4.58
CA GLY A 73 -34.15 15.16 -4.58
C GLY A 73 -33.28 15.33 -5.84
N LEU A 74 -33.25 14.34 -6.74
CA LEU A 74 -32.54 14.37 -8.02
C LEU A 74 -33.50 13.97 -9.15
N GLU A 75 -33.48 14.70 -10.25
CA GLU A 75 -34.35 14.49 -11.41
C GLU A 75 -33.86 13.35 -12.32
N ASP A 76 -32.54 13.13 -12.44
CA ASP A 76 -31.97 12.10 -13.33
C ASP A 76 -31.00 11.18 -12.59
N VAL A 77 -31.47 9.96 -12.26
CA VAL A 77 -30.74 8.96 -11.46
C VAL A 77 -29.99 7.95 -12.34
N ALA A 78 -30.26 7.89 -13.65
CA ALA A 78 -29.61 6.92 -14.54
C ALA A 78 -28.07 7.08 -14.60
N PRO A 79 -27.50 8.29 -14.60
CA PRO A 79 -26.05 8.50 -14.57
C PRO A 79 -25.37 7.96 -13.30
N LEU A 80 -26.06 7.96 -12.14
CA LEU A 80 -25.50 7.44 -10.88
C LEU A 80 -25.11 5.95 -10.97
N MET A 81 -25.77 5.16 -11.82
CA MET A 81 -25.44 3.74 -11.97
C MET A 81 -24.03 3.55 -12.55
N ALA A 82 -23.67 4.33 -13.56
CA ALA A 82 -22.36 4.26 -14.19
C ALA A 82 -21.24 4.67 -13.22
N GLU A 83 -21.47 5.72 -12.42
CA GLU A 83 -20.53 6.17 -11.38
C GLU A 83 -20.28 5.10 -10.33
N THR A 84 -21.36 4.47 -9.86
CA THR A 84 -21.31 3.44 -8.82
C THR A 84 -20.48 2.25 -9.30
N ALA A 85 -20.64 1.86 -10.57
CA ALA A 85 -19.84 0.82 -11.19
C ALA A 85 -18.33 1.17 -11.22
N VAL A 86 -17.98 2.43 -11.52
CA VAL A 86 -16.58 2.90 -11.51
C VAL A 86 -15.99 2.91 -10.09
N ILE A 87 -16.75 3.34 -9.09
CA ILE A 87 -16.31 3.33 -7.69
C ILE A 87 -16.09 1.89 -7.20
N ILE A 88 -17.00 0.97 -7.54
CA ILE A 88 -16.85 -0.46 -7.24
C ILE A 88 -15.57 -1.00 -7.90
N LEU A 89 -15.30 -0.63 -9.16
CA LEU A 89 -14.08 -1.04 -9.86
C LEU A 89 -12.81 -0.56 -9.13
N PHE A 90 -12.79 0.68 -8.61
CA PHE A 90 -11.68 1.17 -7.80
C PHE A 90 -11.47 0.35 -6.52
N ALA A 91 -12.55 -0.02 -5.82
CA ALA A 91 -12.48 -0.86 -4.64
C ALA A 91 -11.91 -2.25 -4.96
N VAL A 92 -12.33 -2.87 -6.06
CA VAL A 92 -11.81 -4.16 -6.53
C VAL A 92 -10.33 -4.07 -6.86
N ILE A 93 -9.90 -3.09 -7.66
CA ILE A 93 -8.49 -2.89 -8.02
C ILE A 93 -7.64 -2.69 -6.76
N MET A 94 -8.12 -1.91 -5.79
CA MET A 94 -7.41 -1.69 -4.54
C MET A 94 -7.28 -2.98 -3.72
N GLY A 95 -8.35 -3.78 -3.62
CA GLY A 95 -8.32 -5.08 -2.95
C GLY A 95 -7.32 -6.04 -3.57
N LEU A 96 -7.28 -6.12 -4.91
CA LEU A 96 -6.31 -6.94 -5.65
C LEU A 96 -4.86 -6.47 -5.41
N LYS A 97 -4.61 -5.17 -5.44
CA LYS A 97 -3.28 -4.60 -5.14
C LYS A 97 -2.83 -4.91 -3.71
N GLU A 98 -3.73 -4.81 -2.73
CA GLU A 98 -3.40 -5.10 -1.34
C GLU A 98 -3.09 -6.60 -1.12
N ALA A 99 -3.84 -7.50 -1.78
CA ALA A 99 -3.58 -8.93 -1.75
C ALA A 99 -2.22 -9.29 -2.38
N ALA A 100 -1.89 -8.68 -3.53
CA ALA A 100 -0.60 -8.84 -4.18
C ALA A 100 0.55 -8.37 -3.28
N PHE A 101 0.41 -7.18 -2.67
CA PHE A 101 1.42 -6.63 -1.75
C PHE A 101 1.63 -7.49 -0.51
N LYS A 102 0.56 -8.04 0.08
CA LYS A 102 0.66 -8.99 1.21
C LYS A 102 1.44 -10.23 0.82
N THR A 103 1.19 -10.77 -0.36
CA THR A 103 1.89 -11.95 -0.90
C THR A 103 3.36 -11.67 -1.13
N GLU A 104 3.70 -10.54 -1.77
CA GLU A 104 5.10 -10.13 -1.98
C GLU A 104 5.85 -9.89 -0.68
N LYS A 105 5.21 -9.20 0.28
CA LYS A 105 5.78 -8.98 1.62
C LYS A 105 6.13 -10.31 2.29
N LEU A 106 5.24 -11.31 2.19
CA LEU A 106 5.45 -12.62 2.80
C LEU A 106 6.63 -13.37 2.15
N LYS A 107 6.75 -13.30 0.81
CA LYS A 107 7.93 -13.83 0.08
C LYS A 107 9.22 -13.14 0.53
N LEU A 108 9.21 -11.81 0.63
CA LEU A 108 10.35 -11.02 1.08
C LEU A 108 10.78 -11.37 2.50
N VAL A 109 9.81 -11.53 3.42
CA VAL A 109 10.09 -11.96 4.79
C VAL A 109 10.74 -13.35 4.81
N ASN A 110 10.22 -14.30 4.03
CA ASN A 110 10.80 -15.65 3.95
C ASN A 110 12.25 -15.64 3.42
N VAL A 111 12.50 -14.88 2.34
CA VAL A 111 13.86 -14.73 1.80
C VAL A 111 14.80 -14.09 2.81
N LEU A 112 14.33 -13.07 3.52
CA LEU A 112 15.11 -12.37 4.54
C LEU A 112 15.45 -13.27 5.73
N THR A 113 14.48 -14.08 6.19
CA THR A 113 14.71 -15.08 7.25
C THR A 113 15.73 -16.12 6.81
N TYR A 114 15.56 -16.69 5.62
CA TYR A 114 16.51 -17.67 5.05
C TYR A 114 17.93 -17.09 4.96
N LYS A 115 18.07 -15.83 4.50
CA LYS A 115 19.38 -15.17 4.42
C LYS A 115 20.00 -14.91 5.79
N LYS A 116 19.20 -14.59 6.81
CA LYS A 116 19.69 -14.48 8.19
C LYS A 116 20.19 -15.81 8.74
N GLU A 117 19.48 -16.90 8.46
CA GLU A 117 19.90 -18.25 8.87
C GLU A 117 21.20 -18.66 8.18
N GLN A 118 21.33 -18.42 6.87
CA GLN A 118 22.59 -18.66 6.15
C GLN A 118 23.75 -17.89 6.78
N LEU A 119 23.54 -16.61 7.10
CA LEU A 119 24.58 -15.77 7.70
C LEU A 119 25.00 -16.29 9.08
N ALA A 120 24.05 -16.77 9.89
CA ALA A 120 24.35 -17.40 11.18
C ALA A 120 25.15 -18.70 11.05
N ILE A 121 24.82 -19.54 10.05
CA ILE A 121 25.57 -20.77 9.75
C ILE A 121 27.00 -20.42 9.31
N THR A 122 27.16 -19.53 8.32
CA THR A 122 28.47 -19.10 7.83
C THR A 122 29.32 -18.47 8.93
N HIS A 123 28.73 -17.67 9.81
CA HIS A 123 29.44 -17.11 10.96
C HIS A 123 29.93 -18.18 11.94
N LYS A 124 29.12 -19.23 12.19
CA LYS A 124 29.51 -20.36 13.03
C LYS A 124 30.65 -21.16 12.41
N GLU A 125 30.60 -21.40 11.11
CA GLU A 125 31.66 -22.07 10.35
C GLU A 125 32.96 -21.26 10.36
N ALA A 126 32.88 -19.94 10.16
CA ALA A 126 34.03 -19.06 10.23
C ALA A 126 34.72 -19.09 11.61
N LEU A 127 33.93 -19.06 12.69
CA LEU A 127 34.45 -19.20 14.06
C LEU A 127 35.09 -20.57 14.32
N ALA A 128 34.56 -21.64 13.74
CA ALA A 128 35.15 -22.97 13.84
C ALA A 128 36.50 -23.03 13.11
N MET A 129 36.56 -22.49 11.89
CA MET A 129 37.81 -22.39 11.12
C MET A 129 38.85 -21.52 11.81
N GLU A 130 38.45 -20.40 12.44
CA GLU A 130 39.36 -19.54 13.19
C GLU A 130 40.00 -20.28 14.38
N LYS A 131 39.20 -21.06 15.12
CA LYS A 131 39.70 -21.91 16.20
C LYS A 131 40.69 -22.96 15.70
N GLU A 132 40.36 -23.65 14.61
CA GLU A 132 41.23 -24.66 14.02
C GLU A 132 42.55 -24.04 13.53
N ASN A 133 42.48 -22.89 12.87
CA ASN A 133 43.65 -22.19 12.38
C ASN A 133 44.55 -21.69 13.52
N THR A 134 43.95 -21.23 14.62
CA THR A 134 44.68 -20.86 15.85
C THR A 134 45.40 -22.08 16.44
N HIS A 135 44.73 -23.24 16.50
CA HIS A 135 45.32 -24.48 16.99
C HIS A 135 46.52 -24.94 16.14
N ILE A 136 46.36 -24.96 14.81
CA ILE A 136 47.44 -25.31 13.87
C ILE A 136 48.62 -24.35 14.03
N THR A 137 48.35 -23.04 14.18
CA THR A 137 49.41 -22.03 14.37
C THR A 137 50.20 -22.27 15.67
N GLU A 138 49.52 -22.66 16.76
CA GLU A 138 50.18 -23.03 18.02
C GLU A 138 51.03 -24.31 17.88
N GLU A 139 50.54 -25.32 17.17
CA GLU A 139 51.31 -26.52 16.88
C GLU A 139 52.57 -26.20 16.06
N ILE A 140 52.46 -25.40 15.00
CA ILE A 140 53.60 -24.95 14.20
C ILE A 140 54.62 -24.24 15.08
N LYS A 141 54.18 -23.35 15.98
CA LYS A 141 55.09 -22.67 16.93
C LYS A 141 55.82 -23.67 17.84
N LYS A 142 55.13 -24.69 18.36
CA LYS A 142 55.74 -25.76 19.17
C LYS A 142 56.78 -26.55 18.38
N TYR A 143 56.45 -26.99 17.17
CA TYR A 143 57.39 -27.69 16.29
C TYR A 143 58.62 -26.84 15.96
N ARG A 144 58.41 -25.56 15.66
CA ARG A 144 59.52 -24.62 15.37
C ARG A 144 60.44 -24.48 16.57
N LYS A 145 59.90 -24.36 17.78
CA LYS A 145 60.67 -24.27 19.02
C LYS A 145 61.51 -25.54 19.27
N ASN A 146 60.96 -26.72 18.98
CA ASN A 146 61.69 -27.99 19.09
C ASN A 146 62.77 -28.17 18.01
N LEU A 147 62.64 -27.50 16.86
CA LEU A 147 63.63 -27.52 15.76
C LEU A 147 64.73 -26.45 15.91
N THR A 148 64.53 -25.42 16.74
CA THR A 148 65.45 -24.27 16.90
C THR A 148 66.18 -24.24 18.25
N GLY A 149 66.10 -25.30 19.05
CA GLY A 149 67.01 -25.54 20.18
C GLY A 149 66.79 -26.93 20.77
N ASN A 150 67.75 -27.83 20.97
CA ASN A 150 69.23 -27.75 21.15
C ASN A 150 70.00 -26.63 20.45
#